data_AF-A0A972KZF4-F1
#
_entry.id   AF-A0A972KZF4-F1
#
_cell.length_a   1.000
_cell.length_b   1.000
_cell.length_c   1.000
_cell.angle_alpha   90.00
_cell.angle_beta   90.00
_cell.angle_gamma   90.00
#
_symmetry.space_group_name_H-M   'P 1'
#
loop_
_entity.id
_entity.type
_entity.pdbx_description
1 polymer ?
#
loop_
_entity_poly.entity_id
_entity_poly.type
_entity_poly.pdbx_seq_one_letter_code
_entity_poly.pdbx_strand_id
1 'polypeptide(L)' 'MSENSLKIHTGFRISRENIKFIETTGKNLGLNKTAVVDMLITIIRNNPGALKQLIQKAIEG' A
#
# COMPACT_ATOMS: atom_id res chain seq x y z
N MET A 1 -21.33 -19.27 1.46
CA MET A 1 -19.98 -18.80 1.08
C MET A 1 -20.17 -17.65 0.10
N SER A 2 -19.54 -16.49 0.21
CA SER A 2 -18.49 -15.97 1.09
C SER A 2 -18.72 -14.46 1.20
N GLU A 3 -18.26 -13.87 2.29
CA GLU A 3 -18.06 -12.43 2.45
C GLU A 3 -17.06 -11.91 1.39
N ASN A 4 -17.47 -11.84 0.13
CA ASN A 4 -16.88 -10.91 -0.82
C ASN A 4 -17.28 -9.52 -0.35
N SER A 5 -16.61 -9.09 0.71
CA SER A 5 -16.58 -7.75 1.27
C SER A 5 -16.63 -6.74 0.13
N LEU A 6 -17.62 -5.86 0.19
CA LEU A 6 -17.92 -4.86 -0.82
C LEU A 6 -16.68 -3.99 -1.04
N LYS A 7 -15.88 -4.29 -2.07
CA LYS A 7 -14.74 -3.46 -2.45
C LYS A 7 -15.26 -2.13 -2.97
N ILE A 8 -14.79 -1.03 -2.37
CA ILE A 8 -15.17 0.32 -2.79
C ILE A 8 -14.32 0.71 -3.99
N HIS A 9 -14.97 1.04 -5.12
CA HIS A 9 -14.27 1.64 -6.25
C HIS A 9 -14.02 3.12 -5.96
N THR A 10 -12.74 3.51 -5.88
CA THR A 10 -12.34 4.89 -5.61
C THR A 10 -11.23 5.31 -6.56
N GLY A 11 -11.25 6.60 -6.92
CA GLY A 11 -10.22 7.25 -7.73
C GLY A 11 -9.46 8.26 -6.89
N PHE A 12 -8.13 8.22 -6.95
CA PHE A 12 -7.28 9.21 -6.30
C PHE A 12 -6.06 9.50 -7.18
N ARG A 13 -5.46 10.68 -6.99
CA ARG A 13 -4.22 11.07 -7.67
C ARG A 13 -3.05 10.76 -6.76
N ILE A 14 -2.02 10.10 -7.30
CA ILE A 14 -0.73 9.89 -6.64
C ILE A 14 0.41 10.28 -7.56
N SER A 15 1.58 10.52 -6.97
CA SER A 15 2.79 10.85 -7.71
C SER A 15 3.17 9.72 -8.68
N ARG A 16 3.86 10.09 -9.76
CA ARG A 16 4.36 9.14 -10.76
C ARG A 16 5.30 8.10 -10.13
N GLU A 17 6.11 8.52 -9.17
CA GLU A 17 7.04 7.65 -8.45
C GLU A 17 6.30 6.59 -7.62
N ASN A 18 5.25 6.99 -6.90
CA ASN A 18 4.44 6.04 -6.14
C ASN A 18 3.71 5.04 -7.05
N ILE A 19 3.23 5.48 -8.21
CA ILE A 19 2.66 4.56 -9.23
C ILE A 19 3.71 3.55 -9.69
N LYS A 20 4.93 4.00 -10.03
CA LYS A 20 6.02 3.11 -10.47
C LYS A 20 6.40 2.11 -9.38
N PHE A 21 6.44 2.54 -8.13
CA PHE A 21 6.69 1.66 -6.99
C PHE A 21 5.61 0.57 -6.88
N ILE A 22 4.33 0.95 -6.92
CA ILE A 22 3.20 0.02 -6.89
C ILE A 22 3.27 -0.98 -8.05
N GLU A 23 3.56 -0.50 -9.26
CA GLU A 23 3.69 -1.35 -10.45
C GLU A 23 4.84 -2.35 -10.36
N THR A 24 6.00 -1.90 -9.88
CA THR A 24 7.19 -2.74 -9.74
C THR A 24 6.97 -3.80 -8.67
N THR A 25 6.44 -3.42 -7.50
CA THR A 25 6.06 -4.35 -6.45
C THR A 25 5.02 -5.36 -6.94
N GLY A 26 4.03 -4.91 -7.71
CA GLY A 26 3.03 -5.77 -8.33
C GLY A 26 3.63 -6.82 -9.26
N LYS A 27 4.54 -6.40 -10.15
CA LYS A 27 5.25 -7.33 -11.05
C LYS A 27 6.07 -8.36 -10.28
N ASN A 28 6.79 -7.94 -9.26
CA ASN A 28 7.67 -8.82 -8.48
C ASN A 28 6.89 -9.86 -7.67
N LEU A 29 5.67 -9.53 -7.22
CA LEU A 29 4.84 -10.38 -6.38
C LEU A 29 3.72 -11.11 -7.13
N GLY A 30 3.58 -10.89 -8.44
CA GLY A 30 2.46 -11.41 -9.22
C GLY A 30 1.11 -10.81 -8.83
N LEU A 31 1.10 -9.57 -8.32
CA LEU A 31 -0.08 -8.88 -7.82
C LEU A 31 -0.49 -7.72 -8.74
N ASN A 32 -1.80 -7.46 -8.82
CA ASN A 32 -2.29 -6.24 -9.47
C ASN A 32 -2.15 -5.02 -8.56
N LYS A 33 -2.24 -3.81 -9.14
CA LYS A 33 -2.06 -2.53 -8.42
C LYS A 33 -2.97 -2.42 -7.19
N THR A 34 -4.23 -2.83 -7.31
CA THR A 34 -5.20 -2.78 -6.22
C THR A 34 -4.79 -3.67 -5.06
N ALA A 35 -4.37 -4.91 -5.34
CA ALA A 35 -3.89 -5.85 -4.33
C ALA A 35 -2.62 -5.35 -3.64
N VAL A 36 -1.71 -4.70 -4.38
CA VAL A 36 -0.51 -4.08 -3.79
C VAL A 36 -0.90 -2.94 -2.85
N VAL A 37 -1.78 -2.04 -3.26
CA VAL A 37 -2.24 -0.93 -2.41
C VAL A 37 -2.92 -1.45 -1.14
N ASP A 38 -3.82 -2.42 -1.29
CA ASP A 38 -4.53 -3.03 -0.17
C ASP A 38 -3.57 -3.75 0.81
N MET A 39 -2.57 -4.45 0.28
CA MET A 39 -1.51 -5.07 1.07
C MET A 39 -0.69 -4.03 1.84
N LEU A 40 -0.23 -2.97 1.18
CA LEU A 40 0.55 -1.91 1.83
C LEU A 40 -0.25 -1.25 2.96
N ILE A 41 -1.52 -0.92 2.71
CA ILE A 41 -2.41 -0.35 3.72
C ILE A 41 -2.58 -1.33 4.89
N THR A 42 -2.77 -2.62 4.61
CA THR A 42 -2.94 -3.66 5.63
C THR A 42 -1.70 -3.81 6.51
N ILE A 43 -0.50 -3.84 5.90
CA ILE A 43 0.77 -3.93 6.62
C ILE A 43 0.94 -2.73 7.57
N ILE A 44 0.67 -1.52 7.06
CA ILE A 44 0.78 -0.29 7.83
C ILE A 44 -0.23 -0.28 8.98
N ARG A 45 -1.48 -0.63 8.70
CA ARG A 45 -2.55 -0.69 9.71
C ARG A 45 -2.23 -1.66 10.85
N ASN A 46 -1.62 -2.80 10.52
CA ASN A 46 -1.27 -3.82 11.50
C ASN A 46 0.05 -3.53 12.23
N ASN A 47 0.87 -2.60 11.75
CA ASN A 47 2.18 -2.26 12.34
C ASN A 47 2.37 -0.74 12.53
N PRO A 48 1.50 -0.07 13.31
CA PRO A 48 1.57 1.40 13.49
C PRO A 48 2.88 1.87 14.15
N GLY A 49 3.48 1.03 15.01
CA GLY A 49 4.78 1.34 15.63
C GLY A 49 5.93 1.36 14.62
N ALA A 50 5.93 0.44 13.65
CA ALA A 50 6.94 0.43 12.58
C ALA A 50 6.78 1.63 11.65
N LEU A 51 5.53 2.01 11.32
CA LEU A 51 5.26 3.23 10.56
C LEU A 51 5.81 4.46 11.30
N LYS A 52 5.51 4.59 12.60
CA LYS A 52 6.00 5.70 13.42
C LYS A 52 7.54 5.78 13.40
N GLN A 53 8.22 4.64 13.56
CA GLN A 53 9.68 4.58 13.54
C GLN A 53 10.27 4.96 12.17
N LEU A 54 9.65 4.53 11.08
CA LEU A 54 10.09 4.90 9.73
C LEU A 54 9.90 6.40 9.46
N ILE A 55 8.78 6.97 9.91
CA ILE A 55 8.54 8.41 9.82
C ILE A 55 9.56 9.19 10.65
N GLN A 56 9.83 8.76 11.89
CA GLN A 56 10.84 9.41 12.74
C GLN A 56 12.23 9.37 12.08
N LYS A 57 12.65 8.21 11.58
CA LYS A 57 13.94 8.07 10.87
C LYS A 57 14.05 8.95 9.62
N ALA A 58 12.95 9.17 8.90
CA ALA A 58 12.92 10.02 7.71
C ALA A 58 12.93 11.53 8.04
N ILE A 59 12.52 11.92 9.25
CA ILE A 59 12.55 13.32 9.73
C ILE A 59 13.89 13.65 10.37
N GLU A 60 14.50 12.68 11.06
CA GLU A 60 15.77 12.83 11.77
C GLU A 60 17.01 12.58 10.88
N GLY A 61 16.79 12.05 9.66
CA GLY A 61 17.84 11.73 8.68
C GLY A 61 18.04 12.79 7.62
#